data_AF-A0A8J6J0K4-F1
#
_entry.id   AF-A0A8J6J0K4-F1
#
_cell.length_a   1.000
_cell.length_b   1.000
_cell.length_c   1.000
_cell.angle_alpha   90.00
_cell.angle_beta   90.00
_cell.angle_gamma   90.00
#
_symmetry.space_group_name_H-M   'P 1'
#
loop_
_entity.id
_entity.type
_entity.pdbx_description
1 polymer ?
#
loop_
_entity_poly.entity_id
_entity_poly.type
_entity_poly.pdbx_seq_one_letter_code
_entity_poly.pdbx_strand_id
1 'polypeptide(L)' 'LGGHIRVGMEDNVMYSKGKLADSNVQFVDRARRVIEEFGREVATPDEAREILSLKR' A
#
# COMPACT_ATOMS: atom_id res chain seq x y z
N LEU A 1 -5.82 -15.46 2.57
CA LEU A 1 -5.19 -15.04 1.29
C LEU A 1 -3.97 -14.18 1.65
N GLY A 2 -2.80 -14.40 1.04
CA GLY A 2 -1.51 -13.82 1.47
C GLY A 2 -0.75 -13.04 0.40
N GLY A 3 -1.47 -12.44 -0.55
CA GLY A 3 -0.90 -11.69 -1.68
C GLY A 3 -0.50 -10.24 -1.35
N HIS A 4 -0.09 -9.51 -2.38
CA HIS A 4 0.28 -8.09 -2.31
C HIS A 4 -0.93 -7.18 -2.63
N ILE A 5 -0.87 -5.93 -2.19
CA ILE A 5 -1.95 -4.95 -2.38
C ILE A 5 -1.45 -3.72 -3.13
N ARG A 6 -2.37 -3.06 -3.83
CA ARG A 6 -2.16 -1.78 -4.51
C ARG A 6 -3.17 -0.77 -3.98
N VAL A 7 -2.72 0.46 -3.78
CA VAL A 7 -3.53 1.60 -3.35
C VAL A 7 -3.03 2.87 -4.04
N GLY A 8 -3.90 3.88 -4.14
CA GLY A 8 -3.55 5.20 -4.63
C GLY A 8 -4.74 5.95 -5.22
N MET A 9 -4.54 7.24 -5.48
CA MET A 9 -5.52 8.13 -6.11
C MET A 9 -5.85 7.74 -7.55
N GLU A 10 -4.98 6.97 -8.21
CA GLU A 10 -5.27 6.35 -9.51
C GLU A 10 -6.48 5.42 -9.43
N ASP A 11 -6.59 4.68 -8.33
CA ASP A 11 -7.67 3.71 -8.12
C ASP A 11 -8.89 4.35 -7.43
N ASN A 12 -8.66 5.33 -6.53
CA ASN A 12 -9.72 6.02 -5.80
C ASN A 12 -9.29 7.39 -5.25
N VAL A 13 -10.05 8.45 -5.52
CA VAL A 13 -9.79 9.81 -5.00
C VAL A 13 -10.38 10.07 -3.61
N MET A 14 -11.25 9.19 -3.10
CA MET A 14 -11.94 9.34 -1.81
C MET A 14 -11.24 8.56 -0.70
N TYR A 15 -10.80 9.24 0.37
CA TYR A 15 -10.24 8.57 1.56
C TYR A 15 -11.32 7.84 2.37
N SER A 16 -12.52 8.43 2.47
CA SER A 16 -13.70 7.80 3.05
C SER A 16 -14.96 8.37 2.40
N LYS A 17 -16.14 7.83 2.73
CA LYS A 17 -17.41 8.31 2.17
C LYS A 17 -17.56 9.82 2.44
N GLY A 18 -17.61 10.60 1.36
CA GLY A 18 -17.75 12.06 1.41
C GLY A 18 -16.47 12.84 1.76
N LYS A 19 -15.31 12.18 1.88
CA LYS A 19 -14.02 12.84 2.14
C LYS A 19 -13.01 12.47 1.06
N LEU A 20 -12.57 13.47 0.29
CA LEU A 20 -11.44 13.34 -0.64
C LEU A 20 -10.16 13.03 0.12
N ALA A 21 -9.27 12.28 -0.51
CA ALA A 21 -7.91 12.12 -0.03
C ALA A 21 -7.11 13.39 -0.28
N ASP A 22 -6.31 13.79 0.71
CA ASP A 22 -5.43 14.96 0.60
C ASP A 22 -4.14 14.61 -0.16
N SER A 23 -3.74 13.33 -0.15
CA SER A 23 -2.58 12.83 -0.88
C SER A 23 -2.59 11.31 -1.01
N ASN A 24 -1.74 10.77 -1.90
CA ASN A 24 -1.47 9.33 -1.99
C ASN A 24 -0.92 8.73 -0.68
N VAL A 25 -0.19 9.53 0.12
CA VAL A 25 0.41 9.07 1.38
C VAL A 25 -0.66 8.56 2.35
N GLN A 26 -1.83 9.18 2.39
CA GLN A 26 -2.93 8.73 3.27
C GLN A 26 -3.39 7.30 2.97
N PHE A 27 -3.38 6.88 1.70
CA PHE A 27 -3.71 5.52 1.34
C PHE A 27 -2.60 4.55 1.72
N VAL A 28 -1.34 4.94 1.51
CA VAL A 28 -0.16 4.13 1.86
C VAL A 28 -0.08 3.92 3.37
N ASP A 29 -0.29 4.96 4.18
CA ASP A 29 -0.28 4.87 5.65
C ASP A 29 -1.38 3.96 6.18
N ARG A 30 -2.60 4.07 5.61
CA ARG A 30 -3.69 3.17 5.97
C ARG A 30 -3.37 1.72 5.60
N ALA A 31 -2.83 1.49 4.41
CA ALA A 31 -2.44 0.16 3.94
C ALA A 31 -1.36 -0.44 4.85
N ARG A 32 -0.33 0.32 5.19
CA ARG A 32 0.73 -0.08 6.13
C ARG A 32 0.16 -0.49 7.49
N ARG A 33 -0.70 0.35 8.08
CA ARG A 33 -1.34 0.04 9.37
C ARG A 33 -2.09 -1.29 9.32
N VAL A 34 -2.89 -1.52 8.28
CA VAL A 34 -3.65 -2.77 8.13
C VAL A 34 -2.69 -3.96 7.94
N ILE A 35 -1.62 -3.82 7.16
CA ILE A 35 -0.61 -4.87 7.00
C ILE A 35 -0.02 -5.28 8.36
N GLU A 36 0.35 -4.30 9.19
CA GLU A 36 0.92 -4.50 10.53
C GLU A 36 -0.12 -5.14 11.49
N GLU A 37 -1.39 -4.71 11.46
CA GLU A 37 -2.48 -5.31 12.25
C GLU A 37 -2.73 -6.79 11.92
N PHE A 38 -2.39 -7.23 10.70
CA PHE A 38 -2.44 -8.62 10.27
C PHE A 38 -1.14 -9.40 10.55
N GLY A 39 -0.20 -8.83 11.30
CA GLY A 39 1.07 -9.47 11.69
C GLY A 39 2.05 -9.62 10.53
N ARG A 40 2.02 -8.70 9.57
CA ARG A 40 2.91 -8.66 8.41
C ARG A 40 3.72 -7.37 8.38
N GLU A 41 4.77 -7.36 7.57
CA GLU A 41 5.65 -6.20 7.39
C GLU A 41 5.57 -5.68 5.95
N VAL A 42 5.72 -4.36 5.79
CA VAL A 42 5.76 -3.72 4.47
C VAL A 42 7.14 -3.90 3.87
N ALA A 43 7.19 -4.50 2.68
CA ALA A 43 8.44 -4.67 1.94
C ALA A 43 9.05 -3.32 1.54
N THR A 44 10.35 -3.19 1.75
CA THR A 44 11.20 -2.15 1.18
C THR A 44 11.27 -2.30 -0.36
N PRO A 45 11.69 -1.26 -1.09
CA PRO A 45 11.88 -1.36 -2.53
C PRO A 45 12.86 -2.45 -2.97
N ASP A 46 13.90 -2.72 -2.17
CA ASP A 46 14.89 -3.76 -2.47
C ASP A 46 14.28 -5.15 -2.30
N GLU A 47 13.57 -5.41 -1.19
CA GLU A 47 12.83 -6.66 -0.98
C GLU A 47 11.77 -6.89 -2.06
N ALA A 48 11.06 -5.83 -2.48
CA ALA A 48 10.08 -5.93 -3.55
C ALA A 48 10.72 -6.36 -4.88
N ARG A 49 11.93 -5.89 -5.19
CA ARG A 49 12.67 -6.32 -6.39
C ARG A 49 13.08 -7.78 -6.30
N GLU A 50 13.53 -8.25 -5.14
CA GLU A 50 13.87 -9.66 -4.92
C GLU A 50 12.64 -10.56 -5.10
N ILE A 51 11.52 -10.21 -4.45
CA ILE A 51 10.24 -10.94 -4.55
C ILE A 51 9.76 -11.01 -6.00
N LEU A 52 9.86 -9.90 -6.74
CA LEU A 52 9.38 -9.78 -8.11
C LEU A 52 10.43 -10.15 -9.18
N SER A 53 11.63 -10.58 -8.76
CA SER A 53 12.75 -10.91 -9.66
C SER A 53 13.11 -9.80 -10.66
N LEU A 54 13.12 -8.55 -10.18
CA LEU A 54 13.42 -7.36 -11.00
C LEU A 54 14.91 -7.04 -11.00
N LYS A 55 15.42 -6.60 -12.16
CA LYS A 55 16.78 -6.05 -12.27
C LYS A 55 16.83 -4.63 -11.68
N ARG A 56 18.01 -4.21 -11.23
CA ARG A 56 18.21 -2.88 -10.65
C ARG A 56 18.02 -1.79 -11.68
#